data_AF-I4W9D5-F1
#
_entry.id   AF-I4W9D5-F1
#
_cell.length_a   1.000
_cell.length_b   1.000
_cell.length_c   1.000
_cell.angle_alpha   90.00
_cell.angle_beta   90.00
_cell.angle_gamma   90.00
#
_symmetry.space_group_name_H-M   'P 1'
#
loop_
_entity.id
_entity.type
_entity.pdbx_description
1 polymer ?
#
loop_
_entity_poly.entity_id
_entity_poly.type
_entity_poly.pdbx_seq_one_letter_code
_entity_poly.pdbx_strand_id
1 'polypeptide(L)'
;MMYINLIWIWGHPEVYILMVPCFGVYSEIISTFSGKPLFGYKSMVYATVAIGVMSFLVWLHHFFTMGSGANVNAFFGIATMIISIPTGVKVFNWLFTMYRGRIRFTVPVLWTIGFMVTFVIGGMTGVLLAVPGADFVLHNSLFLIAHFHNMIIGGVVFGCLAALNFWFPKAMGFKLEERWGKWSFWCWLVGFYVAFVPLYMLGLMGATRRMQHYDNPAWQPYFVVAFIGAAIIFAGIGFTLLQIVVSVRNREANRDLTGDPWGGRTLEWATSSPPPFYNFAVLPKGEELDQFWHDKEAGVAYRQPAKYEDIHMPRNTGVGVFMGAFGVLLGFGLIWHIWWLAILGLVGMIGSFLTRAYDRDVDYYVPAAEVEKIERARMVPLNGLIDRVDVAASEQRVA
;
A
#
# COMPACT_ATOMS: atom_id res chain seq x y z
N MET A 1 14.10 15.84 26.81
CA MET A 1 13.87 14.39 26.98
C MET A 1 12.40 14.02 26.87
N MET A 2 11.49 14.63 27.64
CA MET A 2 10.05 14.25 27.61
C MET A 2 9.41 14.36 26.22
N TYR A 3 9.64 15.46 25.49
CA TYR A 3 9.14 15.61 24.12
C TYR A 3 9.59 14.45 23.21
N ILE A 4 10.86 14.06 23.27
CA ILE A 4 11.43 12.97 22.46
C ILE A 4 10.72 11.64 22.78
N ASN A 5 10.44 11.40 24.06
CA ASN A 5 9.66 10.23 24.45
C ASN A 5 8.25 10.27 23.84
N LEU A 6 7.54 11.39 23.98
CA LEU A 6 6.16 11.55 23.49
C LEU A 6 6.05 11.41 21.96
N ILE A 7 6.96 12.06 21.22
CA ILE A 7 6.91 11.99 19.74
C ILE A 7 7.20 10.58 19.24
N TRP A 8 8.10 9.83 19.88
CA TRP A 8 8.44 8.47 19.44
C TRP A 8 7.41 7.42 19.89
N ILE A 9 6.71 7.64 21.00
CA ILE A 9 5.53 6.83 21.37
C ILE A 9 4.51 6.80 20.23
N TRP A 10 4.38 7.91 19.47
CA TRP A 10 3.57 7.94 18.25
C TRP A 10 4.35 7.52 17.00
N GLY A 11 5.58 8.02 16.83
CA GLY A 11 6.32 7.93 15.57
C GLY A 11 6.75 6.52 15.21
N HIS A 12 7.01 5.63 16.19
CA HIS A 12 7.32 4.25 15.86
C HIS A 12 6.07 3.42 15.49
N PRO A 13 4.94 3.51 16.20
CA PRO A 13 3.69 2.96 15.67
C PRO A 13 3.33 3.47 14.27
N GLU A 14 3.57 4.75 13.96
CA GLU A 14 3.29 5.33 12.64
C GLU A 14 3.99 4.56 11.50
N VAL A 15 5.25 4.14 11.67
CA VAL A 15 5.94 3.39 10.61
C VAL A 15 5.26 2.05 10.30
N TYR A 16 4.57 1.44 11.27
CA TYR A 16 3.76 0.24 11.05
C TYR A 16 2.38 0.55 10.48
N ILE A 17 1.81 1.72 10.78
CA ILE A 17 0.57 2.20 10.12
C ILE A 17 0.79 2.28 8.61
N LEU A 18 1.98 2.68 8.17
CA LEU A 18 2.35 2.69 6.75
C LEU A 18 2.58 1.27 6.21
N MET A 19 3.27 0.42 6.96
CA MET A 19 3.74 -0.88 6.47
C MET A 19 2.66 -1.97 6.40
N VAL A 20 1.77 -2.03 7.41
CA VAL A 20 0.76 -3.10 7.53
C VAL A 20 -0.21 -3.14 6.34
N PRO A 21 -0.74 -2.02 5.84
CA PRO A 21 -1.56 -2.02 4.62
C PRO A 21 -0.79 -2.58 3.41
N CYS A 22 0.46 -2.18 3.21
CA CYS A 22 1.30 -2.70 2.13
C CYS A 22 1.53 -4.21 2.22
N PHE A 23 1.70 -4.75 3.44
CA PHE A 23 1.74 -6.21 3.63
C PHE A 23 0.45 -6.92 3.22
N GLY A 24 -0.70 -6.27 3.41
CA GLY A 24 -1.98 -6.74 2.86
C GLY A 24 -1.93 -6.78 1.33
N VAL A 25 -1.52 -5.68 0.69
CA VAL A 25 -1.36 -5.59 -0.77
C VAL A 25 -0.50 -6.73 -1.34
N TYR A 26 0.67 -6.96 -0.77
CA TYR A 26 1.56 -8.03 -1.24
C TYR A 26 0.94 -9.43 -1.07
N SER A 27 0.18 -9.63 0.00
CA SER A 27 -0.52 -10.91 0.25
C SER A 27 -1.56 -11.19 -0.84
N GLU A 28 -2.35 -10.19 -1.21
CA GLU A 28 -3.38 -10.32 -2.25
C GLU A 28 -2.78 -10.51 -3.65
N ILE A 29 -1.74 -9.74 -3.99
CA ILE A 29 -1.04 -9.85 -5.27
C ILE A 29 -0.42 -11.25 -5.41
N ILE A 30 0.30 -11.72 -4.39
CA ILE A 30 1.00 -12.99 -4.51
C ILE A 30 0.05 -14.18 -4.55
N SER A 31 -1.07 -14.12 -3.82
CA SER A 31 -2.11 -15.15 -3.90
C SER A 31 -2.78 -15.17 -5.28
N THR A 32 -3.14 -14.00 -5.81
CA THR A 32 -3.80 -13.85 -7.12
C THR A 32 -2.91 -14.33 -8.27
N PHE A 33 -1.66 -13.89 -8.32
CA PHE A 33 -0.78 -14.21 -9.45
C PHE A 33 -0.05 -15.55 -9.32
N SER A 34 -0.04 -16.18 -8.14
CA SER A 34 0.41 -17.58 -7.98
C SER A 34 -0.69 -18.60 -8.25
N GLY A 35 -1.95 -18.17 -8.35
CA GLY A 35 -3.12 -19.04 -8.56
C GLY A 35 -3.38 -19.98 -7.38
N LYS A 36 -3.05 -19.54 -6.16
CA LYS A 36 -3.13 -20.34 -4.94
C LYS A 36 -3.68 -19.51 -3.77
N PRO A 37 -4.41 -20.13 -2.83
CA PRO A 37 -4.77 -19.46 -1.58
C PRO A 37 -3.51 -19.09 -0.79
N LEU A 38 -3.62 -18.04 0.03
CA LEU A 38 -2.52 -17.56 0.86
C LEU A 38 -2.08 -18.65 1.86
N PHE A 39 -0.80 -19.00 1.84
CA PHE A 39 -0.25 -19.97 2.77
C PHE A 39 -0.23 -19.40 4.19
N GLY A 40 -0.74 -20.18 5.15
CA GLY A 40 -0.67 -19.81 6.56
C GLY A 40 -1.52 -18.58 6.94
N TYR A 41 -2.72 -18.41 6.36
CA TYR A 41 -3.62 -17.28 6.66
C TYR A 41 -3.73 -16.93 8.16
N LYS A 42 -4.02 -17.92 9.02
CA LYS A 42 -4.11 -17.70 10.48
C LYS A 42 -2.80 -17.16 11.07
N SER A 43 -1.66 -17.70 10.62
CA SER A 43 -0.32 -17.24 11.02
C SER A 43 -0.07 -15.80 10.56
N MET A 44 -0.52 -15.43 9.35
CA MET A 44 -0.44 -14.06 8.84
C MET A 44 -1.24 -13.07 9.68
N VAL A 45 -2.45 -13.45 10.12
CA VAL A 45 -3.30 -12.63 10.97
C VAL A 45 -2.67 -12.46 12.35
N TYR A 46 -2.25 -13.54 13.00
CA TYR A 46 -1.57 -13.46 14.29
C TYR A 46 -0.28 -12.65 14.23
N ALA A 47 0.49 -12.75 13.15
CA ALA A 47 1.66 -11.94 12.94
C ALA A 47 1.32 -10.44 12.85
N THR A 48 0.24 -10.06 12.13
CA THR A 48 -0.21 -8.66 12.08
C THR A 48 -0.64 -8.16 13.46
N VAL A 49 -1.40 -8.94 14.22
CA VAL A 49 -1.84 -8.57 15.58
C VAL A 49 -0.63 -8.40 16.51
N ALA A 50 0.34 -9.32 16.45
CA ALA A 50 1.56 -9.24 17.23
C ALA A 50 2.38 -7.97 16.91
N ILE A 51 2.50 -7.60 15.63
CA ILE A 51 3.13 -6.33 15.22
C ILE A 51 2.36 -5.15 15.80
N GLY A 52 1.03 -5.15 15.71
CA GLY A 52 0.18 -4.10 16.26
C GLY A 52 0.41 -3.87 17.76
N VAL A 53 0.40 -4.93 18.56
CA VAL A 53 0.63 -4.83 20.01
C VAL A 53 2.07 -4.41 20.32
N MET A 54 3.06 -5.05 19.70
CA MET A 54 4.46 -4.77 20.01
C MET A 54 4.95 -3.41 19.53
N SER A 55 4.29 -2.81 18.52
CA SER A 55 4.63 -1.46 18.03
C SER A 55 4.62 -0.41 19.15
N PHE A 56 3.81 -0.60 20.18
CA PHE A 56 3.72 0.26 21.36
C PHE A 56 4.73 -0.07 22.46
N LEU A 57 5.65 -1.03 22.26
CA LEU A 57 6.60 -1.49 23.30
C LEU A 57 8.07 -1.23 22.95
N VAL A 58 8.35 -0.54 21.85
CA VAL A 58 9.71 -0.48 21.28
C VAL A 58 10.22 0.93 20.96
N TRP A 59 9.40 1.98 21.15
CA TRP A 59 9.71 3.34 20.71
C TRP A 59 11.02 3.93 21.25
N LEU A 60 11.51 3.46 22.40
CA LEU A 60 12.74 3.96 23.01
C LEU A 60 13.98 3.70 22.15
N HIS A 61 13.96 2.72 21.23
CA HIS A 61 15.10 2.44 20.38
C HIS A 61 15.52 3.62 19.49
N HIS A 62 14.66 4.62 19.30
CA HIS A 62 15.01 5.84 18.56
C HIS A 62 15.92 6.78 19.32
N PHE A 63 16.20 6.51 20.59
CA PHE A 63 17.00 7.36 21.45
C PHE A 63 17.80 6.57 22.48
N PHE A 64 18.39 5.43 22.11
CA PHE A 64 19.30 4.68 22.99
C PHE A 64 20.48 5.53 23.49
N THR A 65 20.94 6.48 22.68
CA THR A 65 22.06 7.39 22.96
C THR A 65 21.76 8.49 23.98
N MET A 66 20.53 8.58 24.48
CA MET A 66 20.07 9.66 25.35
C MET A 66 20.27 9.39 26.86
N GLY A 67 21.08 8.39 27.21
CA GLY A 67 21.54 8.18 28.59
C GLY A 67 20.57 7.42 29.49
N SER A 68 19.60 6.70 28.93
CA SER A 68 18.78 5.74 29.69
C SER A 68 19.65 4.65 30.32
N GLY A 69 19.22 4.11 31.47
CA GLY A 69 19.96 3.03 32.15
C GLY A 69 20.10 1.77 31.30
N ALA A 70 21.17 1.00 31.53
CA ALA A 70 21.50 -0.19 30.73
C ALA A 70 20.34 -1.21 30.65
N ASN A 71 19.62 -1.44 31.75
CA ASN A 71 18.47 -2.34 31.79
C ASN A 71 17.33 -1.88 30.86
N VAL A 72 17.10 -0.56 30.76
CA VAL A 72 16.07 0.00 29.90
C VAL A 72 16.46 -0.19 28.43
N ASN A 73 17.71 0.15 28.08
CA ASN A 73 18.20 -0.06 26.71
C ASN A 73 18.16 -1.54 26.31
N ALA A 74 18.52 -2.45 27.23
CA ALA A 74 18.46 -3.89 26.97
C ALA A 74 17.02 -4.37 26.74
N PHE A 75 16.06 -3.94 27.58
CA PHE A 75 14.65 -4.31 27.43
C PHE A 75 14.10 -3.88 26.06
N PHE A 76 14.26 -2.60 25.71
CA PHE A 76 13.75 -2.07 24.44
C PHE A 76 14.50 -2.63 23.22
N GLY A 77 15.80 -2.91 23.34
CA GLY A 77 16.57 -3.60 22.30
C GLY A 77 16.04 -5.01 22.04
N ILE A 78 15.84 -5.82 23.09
CA ILE A 78 15.28 -7.17 22.99
C ILE A 78 13.87 -7.14 22.41
N ALA A 79 12.99 -6.26 22.93
CA ALA A 79 11.64 -6.12 22.43
C ALA A 79 11.62 -5.77 20.91
N THR A 80 12.51 -4.87 20.48
CA THR A 80 12.65 -4.51 19.06
C THR A 80 13.10 -5.69 18.20
N MET A 81 14.06 -6.48 18.68
CA MET A 81 14.49 -7.70 17.98
C MET A 81 13.35 -8.73 17.85
N ILE A 82 12.50 -8.88 18.87
CA ILE A 82 11.36 -9.81 18.84
C ILE A 82 10.36 -9.44 17.73
N ILE A 83 10.16 -8.16 17.41
CA ILE A 83 9.25 -7.73 16.33
C ILE A 83 9.69 -8.25 14.95
N SER A 84 10.99 -8.55 14.77
CA SER A 84 11.45 -9.15 13.51
C SER A 84 10.83 -10.53 13.25
N ILE A 85 10.43 -11.27 14.30
CA ILE A 85 9.91 -12.64 14.17
C ILE A 85 8.56 -12.67 13.43
N PRO A 86 7.49 -11.96 13.86
CA PRO A 86 6.24 -11.91 13.09
C PRO A 86 6.43 -11.44 11.64
N THR A 87 7.34 -10.49 11.44
CA THR A 87 7.62 -9.95 10.10
C THR A 87 8.29 -11.01 9.22
N GLY A 88 9.25 -11.76 9.77
CA GLY A 88 9.89 -12.90 9.09
C GLY A 88 8.88 -13.99 8.73
N VAL A 89 7.98 -14.33 9.64
CA VAL A 89 6.88 -15.29 9.38
C VAL A 89 6.06 -14.87 8.15
N LYS A 90 5.76 -13.57 8.01
CA LYS A 90 5.05 -13.07 6.82
C LYS A 90 5.83 -13.29 5.52
N VAL A 91 7.13 -12.98 5.53
CA VAL A 91 8.01 -13.20 4.36
C VAL A 91 8.02 -14.66 3.94
N PHE A 92 8.16 -15.59 4.89
CA PHE A 92 8.13 -17.03 4.59
C PHE A 92 6.76 -17.48 4.07
N ASN A 93 5.66 -16.99 4.64
CA ASN A 93 4.32 -17.31 4.15
C ASN A 93 4.11 -16.84 2.70
N TRP A 94 4.62 -15.68 2.30
CA TRP A 94 4.60 -15.25 0.89
C TRP A 94 5.42 -16.19 -0.01
N LEU A 95 6.63 -16.58 0.41
CA LEU A 95 7.46 -17.54 -0.32
C LEU A 95 6.75 -18.88 -0.51
N PHE A 96 6.11 -19.41 0.54
CA PHE A 96 5.37 -20.68 0.46
C PHE A 96 4.04 -20.56 -0.31
N THR A 97 3.47 -19.37 -0.40
CA THR A 97 2.33 -19.10 -1.28
C THR A 97 2.75 -19.27 -2.74
N MET A 98 3.91 -18.70 -3.12
CA MET A 98 4.52 -18.85 -4.45
C MET A 98 4.97 -20.29 -4.74
N TYR A 99 5.49 -21.01 -3.74
CA TYR A 99 6.00 -22.37 -3.89
C TYR A 99 4.92 -23.31 -4.44
N ARG A 100 5.23 -24.06 -5.50
CA ARG A 100 4.27 -24.92 -6.25
C ARG A 100 3.05 -24.17 -6.83
N GLY A 101 3.11 -22.84 -6.93
CA GLY A 101 2.14 -22.04 -7.70
C GLY A 101 2.56 -21.89 -9.16
N ARG A 102 1.69 -21.27 -9.96
CA ARG A 102 2.00 -20.87 -11.35
C ARG A 102 2.11 -19.35 -11.41
N ILE A 103 3.32 -18.84 -11.20
CA ILE A 103 3.56 -17.40 -11.07
C ILE A 103 3.48 -16.73 -12.44
N ARG A 104 2.57 -15.77 -12.57
CA ARG A 104 2.47 -14.87 -13.73
C ARG A 104 3.30 -13.61 -13.47
N PHE A 105 4.40 -13.42 -14.19
CA PHE A 105 5.33 -12.29 -14.01
C PHE A 105 4.81 -10.98 -14.60
N THR A 106 3.76 -10.44 -13.97
CA THR A 106 3.20 -9.12 -14.26
C THR A 106 3.87 -8.02 -13.42
N VAL A 107 3.64 -6.76 -13.77
CA VAL A 107 4.22 -5.61 -13.05
C VAL A 107 3.96 -5.64 -11.53
N PRO A 108 2.74 -5.92 -11.01
CA PRO A 108 2.50 -6.05 -9.57
C PRO A 108 3.37 -7.13 -8.88
N VAL A 109 3.64 -8.25 -9.56
CA VAL A 109 4.47 -9.33 -9.03
C VAL A 109 5.95 -8.93 -8.99
N LEU A 110 6.44 -8.20 -9.99
CA LEU A 110 7.80 -7.68 -9.98
C LEU A 110 8.04 -6.78 -8.77
N TRP A 111 7.12 -5.85 -8.50
CA TRP A 111 7.17 -5.01 -7.29
C TRP A 111 7.16 -5.83 -6.00
N THR A 112 6.36 -6.90 -5.95
CA THR A 112 6.27 -7.78 -4.77
C THR A 112 7.57 -8.56 -4.54
N ILE A 113 8.18 -9.11 -5.59
CA ILE A 113 9.48 -9.80 -5.49
C ILE A 113 10.58 -8.82 -5.11
N GLY A 114 10.62 -7.65 -5.75
CA GLY A 114 11.56 -6.58 -5.43
C GLY A 114 11.44 -6.14 -3.96
N PHE A 115 10.21 -6.01 -3.46
CA PHE A 115 9.93 -5.78 -2.05
C PHE A 115 10.54 -6.87 -1.18
N MET A 116 10.24 -8.15 -1.43
CA MET A 116 10.71 -9.23 -0.55
C MET A 116 12.23 -9.24 -0.41
N VAL A 117 12.97 -9.00 -1.50
CA VAL A 117 14.44 -8.95 -1.47
C VAL A 117 14.92 -7.71 -0.72
N THR A 118 14.47 -6.53 -1.13
CA THR A 118 14.90 -5.25 -0.55
C THR A 118 14.55 -5.16 0.93
N PHE A 119 13.32 -5.52 1.29
CA PHE A 119 12.82 -5.50 2.66
C PHE A 119 13.58 -6.44 3.60
N VAL A 120 13.98 -7.64 3.15
CA VAL A 120 14.78 -8.55 3.99
C VAL A 120 16.15 -7.94 4.28
N ILE A 121 16.82 -7.35 3.29
CA ILE A 121 18.10 -6.67 3.47
C ILE A 121 17.94 -5.47 4.42
N GLY A 122 16.91 -4.65 4.23
CA GLY A 122 16.56 -3.57 5.14
C GLY A 122 16.29 -4.05 6.57
N GLY A 123 15.51 -5.12 6.71
CA GLY A 123 15.17 -5.72 8.01
C GLY A 123 16.40 -6.21 8.77
N MET A 124 17.36 -6.85 8.09
CA MET A 124 18.62 -7.27 8.69
C MET A 124 19.41 -6.08 9.29
N THR A 125 19.48 -4.97 8.57
CA THR A 125 20.14 -3.76 9.08
C THR A 125 19.38 -3.11 10.25
N GLY A 126 18.06 -3.24 10.29
CA GLY A 126 17.23 -2.77 11.41
C GLY A 126 17.43 -3.59 12.67
N VAL A 127 17.55 -4.92 12.54
CA VAL A 127 17.87 -5.81 13.67
C VAL A 127 19.26 -5.47 14.22
N LEU A 128 20.23 -5.10 13.38
CA LEU A 128 21.53 -4.60 13.85
C LEU A 128 21.39 -3.30 14.66
N LEU A 129 20.59 -2.35 14.18
CA LEU A 129 20.32 -1.08 14.90
C LEU A 129 19.50 -1.26 16.18
N ALA A 130 18.78 -2.39 16.32
CA ALA A 130 18.10 -2.73 17.56
C ALA A 130 19.06 -3.09 18.71
N VAL A 131 20.33 -3.37 18.41
CA VAL A 131 21.37 -3.66 19.41
C VAL A 131 21.94 -2.34 19.93
N PRO A 132 21.71 -1.94 21.19
CA PRO A 132 22.10 -0.61 21.68
C PRO A 132 23.59 -0.31 21.53
N GLY A 133 24.46 -1.32 21.74
CA GLY A 133 25.90 -1.16 21.57
C GLY A 133 26.33 -0.83 20.13
N ALA A 134 25.62 -1.37 19.14
CA ALA A 134 25.84 -1.02 17.73
C ALA A 134 25.18 0.33 17.40
N ASP A 135 23.98 0.61 17.93
CA ASP A 135 23.34 1.91 17.74
C ASP A 135 24.21 3.05 18.26
N PHE A 136 24.93 2.91 19.38
CA PHE A 136 25.80 3.97 19.88
C PHE A 136 26.81 4.52 18.87
N VAL A 137 27.28 3.70 17.91
CA VAL A 137 28.19 4.13 16.86
C VAL A 137 27.49 4.45 15.53
N LEU A 138 26.31 3.87 15.28
CA LEU A 138 25.55 4.07 14.04
C LEU A 138 24.47 5.16 14.15
N HIS A 139 24.15 5.60 15.36
CA HIS A 139 23.09 6.54 15.64
C HIS A 139 23.33 7.86 14.91
N ASN A 140 22.33 8.33 14.16
CA ASN A 140 22.41 9.52 13.30
C ASN A 140 23.51 9.50 12.22
N SER A 141 24.16 8.36 11.96
CA SER A 141 25.00 8.21 10.77
C SER A 141 24.16 8.02 9.51
N LEU A 142 24.78 8.04 8.32
CA LEU A 142 24.10 7.69 7.07
C LEU A 142 23.63 6.23 7.02
N PHE A 143 24.11 5.35 7.92
CA PHE A 143 23.64 3.98 8.04
C PHE A 143 22.16 3.94 8.45
N LEU A 144 21.77 4.78 9.41
CA LEU A 144 20.37 4.91 9.85
C LEU A 144 19.47 5.39 8.68
N ILE A 145 19.95 6.35 7.89
CA ILE A 145 19.23 6.84 6.71
C ILE A 145 19.07 5.72 5.69
N ALA A 146 20.14 5.00 5.38
CA ALA A 146 20.13 3.89 4.44
C ALA A 146 19.13 2.81 4.88
N HIS A 147 19.17 2.41 6.15
CA HIS A 147 18.24 1.45 6.74
C HIS A 147 16.78 1.88 6.56
N PHE A 148 16.43 3.09 7.00
CA PHE A 148 15.05 3.55 6.97
C PHE A 148 14.53 3.71 5.53
N HIS A 149 15.34 4.22 4.60
CA HIS A 149 14.95 4.31 3.20
C HIS A 149 14.77 2.93 2.57
N ASN A 150 15.55 1.94 2.99
CA ASN A 150 15.38 0.56 2.54
C ASN A 150 14.02 -0.01 2.97
N MET A 151 13.62 0.24 4.21
CA MET A 151 12.32 -0.19 4.72
C MET A 151 11.16 0.56 4.08
N ILE A 152 11.22 1.90 3.96
CA ILE A 152 10.10 2.70 3.43
C ILE A 152 9.98 2.61 1.92
N ILE A 153 11.08 2.73 1.17
CA ILE A 153 10.99 2.64 -0.29
C ILE A 153 10.66 1.20 -0.69
N GLY A 154 11.38 0.22 -0.14
CA GLY A 154 11.18 -1.19 -0.44
C GLY A 154 9.83 -1.71 0.03
N GLY A 155 9.39 -1.34 1.24
CA GLY A 155 8.15 -1.83 1.86
C GLY A 155 6.89 -1.03 1.53
N VAL A 156 6.98 0.29 1.53
CA VAL A 156 5.80 1.18 1.36
C VAL A 156 5.67 1.64 -0.08
N VAL A 157 6.70 2.30 -0.63
CA VAL A 157 6.60 2.89 -1.99
C VAL A 157 6.39 1.81 -3.05
N PHE A 158 7.13 0.71 -2.99
CA PHE A 158 6.93 -0.42 -3.91
C PHE A 158 5.53 -1.03 -3.73
N GLY A 159 5.00 -1.05 -2.50
CA GLY A 159 3.67 -1.58 -2.19
C GLY A 159 2.57 -0.70 -2.78
N CYS A 160 2.72 0.62 -2.68
CA CYS A 160 1.84 1.58 -3.33
C CYS A 160 1.89 1.47 -4.86
N LEU A 161 3.06 1.29 -5.46
CA LEU A 161 3.20 1.11 -6.92
C LEU A 161 2.65 -0.24 -7.38
N ALA A 162 2.79 -1.29 -6.57
CA ALA A 162 2.17 -2.59 -6.81
C ALA A 162 0.64 -2.48 -6.74
N ALA A 163 0.10 -1.86 -5.70
CA ALA A 163 -1.32 -1.59 -5.51
C ALA A 163 -1.91 -0.78 -6.67
N LEU A 164 -1.20 0.28 -7.08
CA LEU A 164 -1.59 1.11 -8.22
C LEU A 164 -1.77 0.23 -9.45
N ASN A 165 -0.78 -0.59 -9.82
CA ASN A 165 -0.88 -1.45 -11.01
C ASN A 165 -1.91 -2.57 -10.86
N PHE A 166 -2.15 -3.07 -9.64
CA PHE A 166 -3.09 -4.15 -9.39
C PHE A 166 -4.55 -3.68 -9.46
N TRP A 167 -4.91 -2.61 -8.75
CA TRP A 167 -6.29 -2.11 -8.69
C TRP A 167 -6.62 -0.99 -9.67
N PHE A 168 -5.67 -0.52 -10.50
CA PHE A 168 -5.96 0.46 -11.57
C PHE A 168 -7.17 0.08 -12.45
N PRO A 169 -7.30 -1.18 -12.93
CA PRO A 169 -8.44 -1.56 -13.76
C PRO A 169 -9.76 -1.46 -13.00
N LYS A 170 -9.76 -1.76 -11.70
CA LYS A 170 -10.95 -1.67 -10.86
C LYS A 170 -11.39 -0.23 -10.68
N ALA A 171 -10.45 0.71 -10.51
CA ALA A 171 -10.78 2.12 -10.35
C ALA A 171 -11.17 2.81 -11.68
N MET A 172 -10.47 2.50 -12.78
CA MET A 172 -10.55 3.27 -14.03
C MET A 172 -11.17 2.51 -15.21
N GLY A 173 -11.41 1.20 -15.09
CA GLY A 173 -12.01 0.36 -16.13
C GLY A 173 -11.05 -0.13 -17.23
N PHE A 174 -9.73 0.07 -17.09
CA PHE A 174 -8.73 -0.41 -18.06
C PHE A 174 -7.38 -0.71 -17.39
N LYS A 175 -6.59 -1.59 -18.01
CA LYS A 175 -5.27 -1.99 -17.50
C LYS A 175 -4.19 -0.98 -17.87
N LEU A 176 -3.24 -0.79 -16.95
CA LEU A 176 -2.02 -0.05 -17.26
C LEU A 176 -1.14 -0.84 -18.23
N GLU A 177 -0.42 -0.11 -19.07
CA GLU A 177 0.53 -0.66 -20.04
C GLU A 177 1.71 -1.32 -19.30
N GLU A 178 2.03 -2.57 -19.64
CA GLU A 178 3.02 -3.37 -18.92
C GLU A 178 4.47 -2.93 -19.20
N ARG A 179 4.81 -2.57 -20.43
CA ARG A 179 6.20 -2.27 -20.83
C ARG A 179 6.76 -1.10 -20.02
N TRP A 180 6.05 0.02 -19.95
CA TRP A 180 6.46 1.18 -19.17
C TRP A 180 6.47 0.91 -17.66
N GLY A 181 5.54 0.07 -17.17
CA GLY A 181 5.56 -0.41 -15.79
C GLY A 181 6.81 -1.22 -15.44
N LYS A 182 7.28 -2.08 -16.36
CA LYS A 182 8.54 -2.84 -16.21
C LYS A 182 9.76 -1.92 -16.23
N TRP A 183 9.81 -0.92 -17.11
CA TRP A 183 10.89 0.08 -17.12
C TRP A 183 10.93 0.88 -15.83
N SER A 184 9.77 1.34 -15.35
CA SER A 184 9.64 1.99 -14.04
C SER A 184 10.22 1.11 -12.93
N PHE A 185 9.77 -0.15 -12.83
CA PHE A 185 10.25 -1.11 -11.83
C PHE A 185 11.78 -1.27 -11.82
N TRP A 186 12.40 -1.51 -12.98
CA TRP A 186 13.84 -1.72 -13.05
C TRP A 186 14.64 -0.47 -12.69
N CYS A 187 14.20 0.70 -13.14
CA CYS A 187 14.83 1.97 -12.74
C CYS A 187 14.71 2.20 -11.23
N TRP A 188 13.55 1.93 -10.64
CA TRP A 188 13.38 2.04 -9.19
C TRP A 188 14.25 1.05 -8.42
N LEU A 189 14.26 -0.22 -8.81
CA LEU A 189 15.01 -1.26 -8.12
C LEU A 189 16.52 -1.00 -8.21
N VAL A 190 17.05 -0.84 -9.43
CA VAL A 190 18.49 -0.61 -9.65
C VAL A 190 18.91 0.73 -9.05
N GLY A 191 18.13 1.79 -9.32
CA GLY A 191 18.40 3.11 -8.79
C GLY A 191 18.41 3.13 -7.25
N PHE A 192 17.51 2.39 -6.60
CA PHE A 192 17.49 2.24 -5.15
C PHE A 192 18.81 1.65 -4.61
N TYR A 193 19.27 0.53 -5.15
CA TYR A 193 20.52 -0.08 -4.67
C TYR A 193 21.73 0.82 -4.93
N VAL A 194 21.82 1.43 -6.12
CA VAL A 194 22.90 2.35 -6.47
C VAL A 194 22.88 3.61 -5.59
N ALA A 195 21.69 4.08 -5.20
CA ALA A 195 21.54 5.26 -4.35
C ALA A 195 21.90 4.98 -2.87
N PHE A 196 21.36 3.90 -2.30
CA PHE A 196 21.34 3.72 -0.85
C PHE A 196 22.39 2.73 -0.32
N VAL A 197 22.91 1.80 -1.13
CA VAL A 197 24.02 0.93 -0.67
C VAL A 197 25.29 1.73 -0.33
N PRO A 198 25.71 2.74 -1.12
CA PRO A 198 26.83 3.60 -0.74
C PRO A 198 26.64 4.29 0.62
N LEU A 199 25.39 4.60 1.00
CA LEU A 199 25.09 5.27 2.27
C LEU A 199 25.31 4.36 3.49
N TYR A 200 25.15 3.05 3.35
CA TYR A 200 25.56 2.12 4.42
C TYR A 200 27.06 2.20 4.66
N MET A 201 27.86 2.21 3.59
CA MET A 201 29.32 2.32 3.69
C MET A 201 29.74 3.67 4.28
N LEU A 202 29.16 4.76 3.78
CA LEU A 202 29.42 6.11 4.31
C LEU A 202 29.06 6.22 5.80
N GLY A 203 27.95 5.61 6.22
CA GLY A 203 27.55 5.56 7.63
C GLY A 203 28.57 4.84 8.51
N LEU A 204 29.14 3.74 8.02
CA LEU A 204 30.22 3.01 8.70
C LEU A 204 31.54 3.79 8.70
N MET A 205 31.78 4.64 7.69
CA MET A 205 32.93 5.54 7.62
C MET A 205 32.78 6.81 8.46
N GLY A 206 31.67 6.95 9.22
CA GLY A 206 31.44 8.08 10.12
C GLY A 206 30.73 9.28 9.50
N ALA A 207 30.22 9.18 8.27
CA ALA A 207 29.41 10.24 7.69
C ALA A 207 28.09 10.37 8.46
N THR A 208 27.81 11.56 8.98
CA THR A 208 26.60 11.84 9.75
C THR A 208 25.50 12.47 8.91
N ARG A 209 24.26 12.36 9.35
CA ARG A 209 23.11 12.94 8.64
C ARG A 209 23.09 14.46 8.73
N ARG A 210 22.41 15.10 7.76
CA ARG A 210 22.10 16.55 7.73
C ARG A 210 23.32 17.47 7.61
N MET A 211 24.46 16.94 7.18
CA MET A 211 25.60 17.75 6.78
C MET A 211 25.31 18.37 5.39
N GLN A 212 25.57 19.67 5.26
CA GLN A 212 25.50 20.37 3.96
C GLN A 212 26.85 20.41 3.25
N HIS A 213 27.94 20.22 3.99
CA HIS A 213 29.31 20.22 3.51
C HIS A 213 30.10 19.12 4.24
N TYR A 214 31.14 18.59 3.59
CA TYR A 214 32.05 17.61 4.16
C TYR A 214 33.46 17.82 3.63
N ASP A 215 34.46 17.70 4.51
CA ASP A 215 35.86 17.93 4.18
C ASP A 215 36.60 16.63 3.79
N ASN A 216 36.00 15.46 4.00
CA ASN A 216 36.63 14.18 3.75
C ASN A 216 36.53 13.79 2.25
N PRO A 217 37.64 13.82 1.48
CA PRO A 217 37.59 13.53 0.04
C PRO A 217 37.25 12.06 -0.27
N ALA A 218 37.49 11.14 0.67
CA ALA A 218 37.19 9.72 0.49
C ALA A 218 35.67 9.43 0.44
N TRP A 219 34.84 10.35 0.92
CA TRP A 219 33.38 10.22 0.85
C TRP A 219 32.80 10.63 -0.51
N GLN A 220 33.49 11.49 -1.25
CA GLN A 220 33.02 12.05 -2.51
C GLN A 220 32.59 10.98 -3.53
N PRO A 221 33.34 9.90 -3.79
CA PRO A 221 32.94 8.89 -4.77
C PRO A 221 31.61 8.22 -4.41
N TYR A 222 31.39 7.91 -3.14
CA TYR A 222 30.15 7.30 -2.66
C TYR A 222 28.95 8.22 -2.83
N PHE A 223 29.10 9.52 -2.57
CA PHE A 223 28.05 10.51 -2.81
C PHE A 223 27.74 10.69 -4.30
N VAL A 224 28.75 10.65 -5.17
CA VAL A 224 28.55 10.72 -6.62
C VAL A 224 27.78 9.49 -7.11
N VAL A 225 28.13 8.29 -6.65
CA VAL A 225 27.39 7.06 -6.97
C VAL A 225 25.95 7.15 -6.44
N ALA A 226 25.77 7.63 -5.20
CA ALA A 226 24.45 7.81 -4.62
C ALA A 226 23.58 8.77 -5.45
N PHE A 227 24.17 9.86 -5.95
CA PHE A 227 23.50 10.82 -6.83
C PHE A 227 23.10 10.21 -8.18
N ILE A 228 23.98 9.40 -8.79
CA ILE A 228 23.64 8.65 -10.02
C ILE A 228 22.46 7.72 -9.75
N GLY A 229 22.45 7.01 -8.63
CA GLY A 229 21.31 6.18 -8.22
C GLY A 229 20.00 6.99 -8.11
N ALA A 230 20.06 8.16 -7.48
CA ALA A 230 18.92 9.07 -7.39
C ALA A 230 18.42 9.55 -8.76
N ALA A 231 19.32 9.83 -9.71
CA ALA A 231 18.95 10.18 -11.08
C ALA A 231 18.25 9.01 -11.82
N ILE A 232 18.68 7.77 -11.58
CA ILE A 232 18.00 6.58 -12.12
C ILE A 232 16.59 6.44 -11.51
N ILE A 233 16.42 6.66 -10.21
CA ILE A 233 15.10 6.68 -9.56
C ILE A 233 14.21 7.77 -10.19
N PHE A 234 14.77 8.96 -10.45
CA PHE A 234 14.04 10.04 -11.11
C PHE A 234 13.52 9.63 -12.49
N ALA A 235 14.32 8.89 -13.28
CA ALA A 235 13.85 8.30 -14.52
C ALA A 235 12.72 7.27 -14.30
N GLY A 236 12.78 6.46 -13.23
CA GLY A 236 11.71 5.53 -12.84
C GLY A 236 10.38 6.23 -12.49
N ILE A 237 10.44 7.38 -11.83
CA ILE A 237 9.28 8.25 -11.61
C ILE A 237 8.72 8.73 -12.96
N GLY A 238 9.60 9.19 -13.86
CA GLY A 238 9.23 9.58 -15.22
C GLY A 238 8.51 8.46 -16.00
N PHE A 239 9.00 7.22 -15.92
CA PHE A 239 8.35 6.08 -16.55
C PHE A 239 6.99 5.72 -15.93
N THR A 240 6.80 5.94 -14.64
CA THR A 240 5.49 5.76 -13.98
C THR A 240 4.47 6.76 -14.51
N LEU A 241 4.85 8.03 -14.65
CA LEU A 241 3.98 9.05 -15.23
C LEU A 241 3.68 8.75 -16.70
N LEU A 242 4.69 8.36 -17.47
CA LEU A 242 4.54 7.96 -18.87
C LEU A 242 3.60 6.75 -19.02
N GLN A 243 3.71 5.76 -18.14
CA GLN A 243 2.82 4.61 -18.09
C GLN A 243 1.36 5.05 -17.95
N ILE A 244 1.06 5.96 -17.01
CA ILE A 244 -0.29 6.48 -16.80
C ILE A 244 -0.78 7.23 -18.05
N VAL A 245 0.02 8.15 -18.59
CA VAL A 245 -0.36 8.97 -19.75
C VAL A 245 -0.65 8.09 -20.98
N VAL A 246 0.23 7.13 -21.29
CA VAL A 246 0.05 6.21 -22.42
C VAL A 246 -1.16 5.30 -22.21
N SER A 247 -1.38 4.83 -20.99
CA SER A 247 -2.53 3.97 -20.66
C SER A 247 -3.86 4.72 -20.80
N VAL A 248 -3.93 5.98 -20.35
CA VAL A 248 -5.11 6.83 -20.52
C VAL A 248 -5.37 7.11 -22.00
N ARG A 249 -4.32 7.39 -22.78
CA ARG A 249 -4.42 7.61 -24.23
C ARG A 249 -4.96 6.38 -24.96
N ASN A 250 -4.50 5.18 -24.57
CA ASN A 250 -4.85 3.92 -25.21
C ASN A 250 -5.94 3.13 -24.44
N ARG A 251 -6.75 3.82 -23.63
CA ARG A 251 -7.71 3.18 -22.71
C ARG A 251 -8.66 2.19 -23.37
N GLU A 252 -9.09 2.48 -24.61
CA GLU A 252 -10.06 1.65 -25.33
C GLU A 252 -9.49 0.26 -25.69
N ALA A 253 -8.18 0.16 -25.93
CA ALA A 253 -7.53 -1.10 -26.26
C ALA A 253 -7.32 -2.02 -25.04
N ASN A 254 -7.27 -1.45 -23.84
CA ASN A 254 -6.92 -2.15 -22.60
C ASN A 254 -8.09 -2.25 -21.62
N ARG A 255 -9.33 -2.09 -22.07
CA ARG A 255 -10.51 -2.10 -21.20
C ARG A 255 -10.69 -3.46 -20.51
N ASP A 256 -11.08 -3.39 -19.25
CA ASP A 256 -11.57 -4.55 -18.51
C ASP A 256 -13.09 -4.64 -18.69
N LEU A 257 -13.53 -5.68 -19.42
CA LEU A 257 -14.95 -5.91 -19.70
C LEU A 257 -15.59 -6.91 -18.74
N THR A 258 -14.79 -7.69 -18.01
CA THR A 258 -15.31 -8.75 -17.12
C THR A 258 -15.52 -8.23 -15.70
N GLY A 259 -14.66 -7.31 -15.25
CA GLY A 259 -14.54 -6.95 -13.84
C GLY A 259 -13.47 -7.74 -13.09
N ASP A 260 -12.95 -8.80 -13.71
CA ASP A 260 -11.88 -9.66 -13.20
C ASP A 260 -10.76 -9.77 -14.26
N PRO A 261 -9.86 -8.77 -14.34
CA PRO A 261 -8.81 -8.71 -15.34
C PRO A 261 -7.62 -9.64 -15.03
N TRP A 262 -7.57 -10.17 -13.80
CA TRP A 262 -6.43 -10.91 -13.28
C TRP A 262 -6.79 -12.35 -12.92
N GLY A 263 -8.06 -12.74 -12.88
CA GLY A 263 -8.46 -13.99 -12.23
C GLY A 263 -8.27 -13.87 -10.71
N GLY A 264 -8.78 -12.81 -10.10
CA GLY A 264 -8.71 -12.53 -8.66
C GLY A 264 -9.51 -13.52 -7.83
N ARG A 265 -9.24 -13.57 -6.52
CA ARG A 265 -9.86 -14.54 -5.59
C ARG A 265 -10.94 -13.92 -4.71
N THR A 266 -10.85 -12.62 -4.50
CA THR A 266 -11.61 -11.82 -3.54
C THR A 266 -12.78 -11.09 -4.21
N LEU A 267 -13.71 -10.60 -3.38
CA LEU A 267 -15.02 -10.08 -3.82
C LEU A 267 -14.94 -8.82 -4.68
N GLU A 268 -13.88 -8.01 -4.59
CA GLU A 268 -13.76 -6.81 -5.43
C GLU A 268 -13.71 -7.15 -6.92
N TRP A 269 -13.28 -8.36 -7.29
CA TRP A 269 -13.24 -8.83 -8.67
C TRP A 269 -14.60 -9.38 -9.15
N ALA A 270 -15.55 -9.54 -8.23
CA ALA A 270 -16.92 -9.96 -8.56
C ALA A 270 -17.79 -8.80 -9.07
N THR A 271 -17.35 -7.54 -8.94
CA THR A 271 -18.06 -6.35 -9.46
C THR A 271 -17.56 -5.94 -10.84
N SER A 272 -18.26 -5.04 -11.53
CA SER A 272 -17.75 -4.42 -12.76
C SER A 272 -16.48 -3.59 -12.54
N SER A 273 -15.85 -3.18 -13.64
CA SER A 273 -14.70 -2.28 -13.67
C SER A 273 -15.02 -1.08 -14.58
N PRO A 274 -15.27 0.13 -14.03
CA PRO A 274 -15.39 0.46 -12.60
C PRO A 274 -16.66 -0.13 -11.95
N PRO A 275 -16.68 -0.29 -10.61
CA PRO A 275 -17.88 -0.70 -9.87
C PRO A 275 -19.02 0.32 -10.01
N PRO A 276 -20.29 -0.11 -9.89
CA PRO A 276 -21.39 0.82 -9.71
C PRO A 276 -21.25 1.55 -8.37
N PHE A 277 -21.88 2.71 -8.22
CA PHE A 277 -21.75 3.55 -7.02
C PHE A 277 -22.27 2.90 -5.73
N TYR A 278 -23.08 1.83 -5.84
CA TYR A 278 -23.56 1.00 -4.72
C TYR A 278 -22.71 -0.27 -4.47
N ASN A 279 -21.64 -0.50 -5.24
CA ASN A 279 -20.78 -1.68 -5.25
C ASN A 279 -21.49 -3.00 -5.61
N PHE A 280 -22.34 -3.53 -4.71
CA PHE A 280 -23.07 -4.79 -4.88
C PHE A 280 -24.57 -4.55 -4.80
N ALA A 281 -25.31 -5.02 -5.81
CA ALA A 281 -26.78 -4.94 -5.81
C ALA A 281 -27.42 -5.86 -4.76
N VAL A 282 -26.79 -7.01 -4.51
CA VAL A 282 -27.17 -7.97 -3.46
C VAL A 282 -25.92 -8.32 -2.68
N LEU A 283 -25.99 -8.28 -1.35
CA LEU A 283 -24.84 -8.56 -0.50
C LEU A 283 -24.36 -10.01 -0.71
N PRO A 284 -23.07 -10.21 -1.01
CA PRO A 284 -22.51 -11.56 -1.12
C PRO A 284 -22.47 -12.24 0.26
N LYS A 285 -22.64 -13.56 0.27
CA LYS A 285 -22.46 -14.37 1.49
C LYS A 285 -20.97 -14.60 1.71
N GLY A 286 -20.46 -14.35 2.91
CA GLY A 286 -19.05 -14.59 3.26
C GLY A 286 -18.86 -15.89 4.02
N GLU A 287 -19.20 -17.03 3.41
CA GLU A 287 -19.12 -18.35 4.05
C GLU A 287 -17.71 -18.96 3.93
N GLU A 288 -16.98 -18.62 2.87
CA GLU A 288 -15.62 -19.08 2.59
C GLU A 288 -14.60 -17.93 2.62
N LEU A 289 -13.32 -18.25 2.87
CA LEU A 289 -12.23 -17.26 2.92
C LEU A 289 -12.05 -16.54 1.57
N ASP A 290 -12.02 -17.30 0.47
CA ASP A 290 -11.91 -16.79 -0.90
C ASP A 290 -13.25 -16.97 -1.63
N GLN A 291 -14.29 -16.27 -1.16
CA GLN A 291 -15.67 -16.48 -1.63
C GLN A 291 -15.82 -16.42 -3.16
N PHE A 292 -15.26 -15.39 -3.81
CA PHE A 292 -15.39 -15.23 -5.26
C PHE A 292 -14.68 -16.35 -6.03
N TRP A 293 -13.58 -16.88 -5.51
CA TRP A 293 -12.91 -18.04 -6.11
C TRP A 293 -13.78 -19.29 -6.02
N HIS A 294 -14.37 -19.54 -4.85
CA HIS A 294 -15.28 -20.67 -4.63
C HIS A 294 -16.51 -20.57 -5.54
N ASP A 295 -17.11 -19.38 -5.66
CA ASP A 295 -18.27 -19.16 -6.54
C ASP A 295 -17.95 -19.40 -8.02
N LYS A 296 -16.69 -19.11 -8.44
CA LYS A 296 -16.22 -19.41 -9.80
C LYS A 296 -16.08 -20.92 -10.03
N GLU A 297 -15.52 -21.66 -9.08
CA GLU A 297 -15.38 -23.12 -9.17
C GLU A 297 -16.74 -23.84 -9.13
N ALA A 298 -17.70 -23.31 -8.36
CA ALA A 298 -19.06 -23.82 -8.29
C ALA A 298 -19.96 -23.37 -9.46
N GLY A 299 -19.48 -22.52 -10.37
CA GLY A 299 -20.24 -22.03 -11.53
C GLY A 299 -21.38 -21.06 -11.20
N VAL A 300 -21.35 -20.42 -10.02
CA VAL A 300 -22.41 -19.52 -9.54
C VAL A 300 -21.98 -18.04 -9.45
N ALA A 301 -20.72 -17.73 -9.76
CA ALA A 301 -20.11 -16.40 -9.61
C ALA A 301 -20.85 -15.24 -10.30
N TYR A 302 -21.57 -15.50 -11.39
CA TYR A 302 -22.24 -14.47 -12.20
C TYR A 302 -23.76 -14.66 -12.25
N ARG A 303 -24.34 -15.38 -11.28
CA ARG A 303 -25.79 -15.63 -11.24
C ARG A 303 -26.55 -14.34 -10.91
N GLN A 304 -27.47 -13.95 -11.78
CA GLN A 304 -28.36 -12.82 -11.50
C GLN A 304 -29.38 -13.19 -10.41
N PRO A 305 -29.64 -12.28 -9.46
CA PRO A 305 -30.71 -12.45 -8.50
C PRO A 305 -32.08 -12.42 -9.21
N ALA A 306 -33.05 -13.13 -8.65
CA ALA A 306 -34.40 -13.20 -9.21
C ALA A 306 -35.16 -11.86 -9.10
N LYS A 307 -34.81 -11.02 -8.12
CA LYS A 307 -35.42 -9.73 -7.87
C LYS A 307 -34.37 -8.78 -7.28
N TYR A 308 -34.40 -7.53 -7.72
CA TYR A 308 -33.65 -6.43 -7.12
C TYR A 308 -34.53 -5.65 -6.13
N GLU A 309 -33.89 -5.06 -5.13
CA GLU A 309 -34.52 -4.24 -4.10
C GLU A 309 -33.99 -2.80 -4.17
N ASP A 310 -34.72 -1.87 -3.58
CA ASP A 310 -34.28 -0.48 -3.48
C ASP A 310 -33.06 -0.39 -2.56
N ILE A 311 -32.03 0.35 -2.99
CA ILE A 311 -30.77 0.48 -2.23
C ILE A 311 -30.73 1.85 -1.56
N HIS A 312 -30.54 1.86 -0.24
CA HIS A 312 -30.31 3.08 0.53
C HIS A 312 -28.88 3.58 0.34
N MET A 313 -28.72 4.85 -0.06
CA MET A 313 -27.42 5.46 -0.34
C MET A 313 -27.28 6.84 0.33
N PRO A 314 -26.07 7.20 0.81
CA PRO A 314 -25.81 8.52 1.34
C PRO A 314 -25.72 9.57 0.23
N ARG A 315 -26.19 10.79 0.49
CA ARG A 315 -26.00 11.93 -0.40
C ARG A 315 -24.60 12.53 -0.27
N ASN A 316 -24.13 13.12 -1.37
CA ASN A 316 -22.90 13.93 -1.36
C ASN A 316 -23.11 15.20 -0.53
N THR A 317 -22.07 15.59 0.23
CA THR A 317 -22.07 16.83 1.01
C THR A 317 -20.76 17.58 0.85
N GLY A 318 -20.85 18.90 0.62
CA GLY A 318 -19.69 19.79 0.53
C GLY A 318 -19.15 20.25 1.89
N VAL A 319 -19.84 19.93 3.00
CA VAL A 319 -19.50 20.47 4.33
C VAL A 319 -18.07 20.12 4.74
N GLY A 320 -17.59 18.92 4.41
CA GLY A 320 -16.21 18.53 4.71
C GLY A 320 -15.16 19.45 4.07
N VAL A 321 -15.41 19.93 2.84
CA VAL A 321 -14.51 20.86 2.14
C VAL A 321 -14.49 22.21 2.86
N PHE A 322 -15.65 22.72 3.27
CA PHE A 322 -15.74 23.96 4.03
C PHE A 322 -15.08 23.86 5.41
N MET A 323 -15.33 22.77 6.14
CA MET A 323 -14.65 22.51 7.42
C MET A 323 -13.13 22.46 7.26
N GLY A 324 -12.63 21.78 6.21
CA GLY A 324 -11.21 21.73 5.89
C GLY A 324 -10.64 23.12 5.56
N ALA A 325 -11.33 23.91 4.74
CA ALA A 325 -10.92 25.27 4.39
C ALA A 325 -10.84 26.18 5.64
N PHE A 326 -11.83 26.11 6.52
CA PHE A 326 -11.80 26.84 7.79
C PHE A 326 -10.71 26.35 8.74
N GLY A 327 -10.41 25.05 8.76
CA GLY A 327 -9.26 24.49 9.47
C GLY A 327 -7.92 25.04 8.96
N VAL A 328 -7.79 25.23 7.64
CA VAL A 328 -6.61 25.89 7.03
C VAL A 328 -6.50 27.34 7.49
N LEU A 329 -7.60 28.10 7.49
CA LEU A 329 -7.62 29.48 7.97
C LEU A 329 -7.26 29.57 9.46
N LEU A 330 -7.78 28.66 10.28
CA LEU A 330 -7.44 28.55 11.70
C LEU A 330 -5.93 28.29 11.88
N GLY A 331 -5.39 27.28 11.20
CA GLY A 331 -3.98 26.93 11.28
C GLY A 331 -3.07 28.08 10.81
N PHE A 332 -3.38 28.68 9.66
CA PHE A 332 -2.63 29.83 9.14
C PHE A 332 -2.71 31.03 10.11
N GLY A 333 -3.90 31.34 10.62
CA GLY A 333 -4.09 32.42 11.58
C GLY A 333 -3.29 32.22 12.87
N LEU A 334 -3.24 31.00 13.40
CA LEU A 334 -2.44 30.66 14.59
C LEU A 334 -0.93 30.77 14.33
N ILE A 335 -0.45 30.30 13.18
CA ILE A 335 0.99 30.35 12.81
C ILE A 335 1.47 31.79 12.66
N TRP A 336 0.68 32.64 12.01
CA TRP A 336 1.05 34.04 11.72
C TRP A 336 0.53 35.04 12.77
N HIS A 337 0.02 34.56 13.91
CA HIS A 337 -0.55 35.39 14.99
C HIS A 337 -1.68 36.33 14.54
N ILE A 338 -2.43 35.95 13.51
CA ILE A 338 -3.58 36.69 12.98
C ILE A 338 -4.85 36.23 13.72
N TRP A 339 -5.06 36.76 14.93
CA TRP A 339 -6.09 36.26 15.85
C TRP A 339 -7.52 36.35 15.33
N TRP A 340 -7.88 37.42 14.61
CA TRP A 340 -9.22 37.55 14.04
C TRP A 340 -9.49 36.46 13.00
N LEU A 341 -8.47 36.06 12.23
CA LEU A 341 -8.56 35.00 11.24
C LEU A 341 -8.62 33.62 11.90
N ALA A 342 -7.87 33.42 12.98
CA ALA A 342 -7.96 32.20 13.78
C ALA A 342 -9.37 32.03 14.38
N ILE A 343 -9.95 33.09 14.95
CA ILE A 343 -11.33 33.08 15.46
C ILE A 343 -12.31 32.79 14.32
N LEU A 344 -12.16 33.43 13.16
CA LEU A 344 -13.01 33.18 11.99
C LEU A 344 -12.90 31.73 11.51
N GLY A 345 -11.69 31.16 11.44
CA GLY A 345 -11.47 29.76 11.10
C GLY A 345 -12.14 28.81 12.09
N LEU A 346 -11.99 29.06 13.40
CA LEU A 346 -12.61 28.24 14.43
C LEU A 346 -14.14 28.30 14.37
N VAL A 347 -14.71 29.50 14.31
CA VAL A 347 -16.16 29.71 14.24
C VAL A 347 -16.73 29.14 12.95
N GLY A 348 -16.07 29.33 11.81
CA GLY A 348 -16.49 28.76 10.53
C GLY A 348 -16.45 27.23 10.52
N MET A 349 -15.44 26.62 11.13
CA MET A 349 -15.34 25.17 11.28
C MET A 349 -16.46 24.60 12.16
N ILE A 350 -16.70 25.21 13.34
CA ILE A 350 -17.79 24.81 14.25
C ILE A 350 -19.15 25.04 13.58
N GLY A 351 -19.35 26.18 12.93
CA GLY A 351 -20.57 26.50 12.22
C GLY A 351 -20.87 25.50 11.11
N SER A 352 -19.86 25.13 10.32
CA SER A 352 -19.99 24.10 9.27
C SER A 352 -20.33 22.72 9.85
N PHE A 353 -19.73 22.35 10.99
CA PHE A 353 -20.10 21.13 11.69
C PHE A 353 -21.56 21.16 12.15
N LEU A 354 -22.00 22.27 12.77
CA LEU A 354 -23.37 22.43 13.23
C LEU A 354 -24.37 22.36 12.07
N THR A 355 -24.10 23.02 10.94
CA THR A 355 -25.01 22.95 9.78
C THR A 355 -25.19 21.52 9.28
N ARG A 356 -24.12 20.70 9.25
CA ARG A 356 -24.25 19.27 8.92
C ARG A 356 -24.97 18.47 10.01
N ALA A 357 -24.78 18.80 11.28
CA ALA A 357 -25.45 18.10 12.37
C ALA A 357 -26.98 18.29 12.37
N TYR A 358 -27.47 19.42 11.85
CA TYR A 358 -28.91 19.71 11.73
C TYR A 358 -29.51 19.33 10.37
N ASP A 359 -28.69 18.88 9.41
CA ASP A 359 -29.13 18.43 8.10
C ASP A 359 -29.86 17.09 8.20
N ARG A 360 -31.10 17.04 7.71
CA ARG A 360 -31.95 15.84 7.73
C ARG A 360 -32.05 15.16 6.37
N ASP A 361 -31.66 15.82 5.28
CA ASP A 361 -31.69 15.24 3.93
C ASP A 361 -30.31 14.63 3.61
N VAL A 362 -29.98 13.54 4.29
CA VAL A 362 -28.64 12.94 4.27
C VAL A 362 -28.54 11.73 3.35
N ASP A 363 -29.67 11.18 2.93
CA ASP A 363 -29.77 9.91 2.23
C ASP A 363 -30.87 9.92 1.16
N TYR A 364 -30.84 8.91 0.30
CA TYR A 364 -31.82 8.68 -0.74
C TYR A 364 -31.92 7.18 -1.05
N TYR A 365 -32.96 6.79 -1.77
CA TYR A 365 -33.13 5.42 -2.27
C TYR A 365 -32.93 5.38 -3.78
N VAL A 366 -32.15 4.40 -4.22
CA VAL A 366 -31.97 4.04 -5.62
C VAL A 366 -33.05 3.01 -5.96
N PRO A 367 -33.97 3.29 -6.89
CA PRO A 367 -35.04 2.36 -7.23
C PRO A 367 -34.50 1.05 -7.82
N ALA A 368 -35.14 -0.08 -7.48
CA ALA A 368 -34.78 -1.41 -7.99
C ALA A 368 -34.72 -1.47 -9.52
N ALA A 369 -35.56 -0.70 -10.23
CA ALA A 369 -35.56 -0.62 -11.69
C ALA A 369 -34.26 0.00 -12.25
N GLU A 370 -33.67 0.96 -11.53
CA GLU A 370 -32.39 1.56 -11.91
C GLU A 370 -31.23 0.59 -11.66
N VAL A 371 -31.25 -0.10 -10.51
CA VAL A 371 -30.28 -1.15 -10.18
C VAL A 371 -30.32 -2.25 -11.25
N GLU A 372 -31.51 -2.74 -11.60
CA GLU A 372 -31.68 -3.77 -12.62
C GLU A 372 -31.14 -3.33 -13.99
N LYS A 373 -31.37 -2.07 -14.37
CA LYS A 373 -30.84 -1.51 -15.62
C LYS A 373 -29.30 -1.52 -15.64
N ILE A 374 -28.65 -1.12 -14.55
CA ILE A 374 -27.19 -1.08 -14.43
C ILE A 374 -26.62 -2.51 -14.47
N GLU A 375 -27.18 -3.44 -13.71
CA GLU A 375 -26.72 -4.84 -13.69
C GLU A 375 -26.93 -5.54 -15.03
N ARG A 376 -28.05 -5.31 -15.72
CA ARG A 376 -28.28 -5.85 -17.07
C ARG A 376 -27.24 -5.31 -18.07
N ALA A 377 -26.89 -4.02 -18.00
CA ALA A 377 -25.90 -3.42 -18.89
C ALA A 377 -24.50 -4.05 -18.73
N ARG A 378 -24.14 -4.45 -17.51
CA ARG A 378 -22.91 -5.20 -17.22
C ARG A 378 -22.92 -6.60 -17.84
N MET A 379 -24.07 -7.28 -17.83
CA MET A 379 -24.15 -8.70 -18.18
C MET A 379 -24.10 -8.96 -19.68
N VAL A 380 -24.47 -7.98 -20.52
CA VAL A 380 -24.37 -8.08 -21.99
C VAL A 380 -22.94 -8.38 -22.48
N PRO A 381 -21.91 -7.57 -22.16
CA PRO A 381 -20.54 -7.87 -22.57
C PRO A 381 -19.98 -9.12 -21.89
N LEU A 382 -20.40 -9.40 -20.65
CA LEU A 382 -19.91 -10.54 -19.88
C LEU A 382 -20.39 -11.89 -20.46
N ASN A 383 -21.67 -12.03 -20.78
CA ASN A 383 -22.22 -13.26 -21.36
C ASN A 383 -21.56 -13.56 -22.71
N GLY A 384 -21.36 -12.53 -23.55
CA GLY A 384 -20.65 -12.68 -24.82
C GLY A 384 -19.19 -13.11 -24.69
N LEU A 385 -18.57 -12.90 -23.51
CA LEU A 385 -17.22 -13.41 -23.20
C LEU A 385 -17.26 -14.83 -22.64
N ILE A 386 -18.21 -15.13 -21.75
CA ILE A 386 -18.40 -16.48 -21.17
C ILE A 386 -18.68 -17.49 -22.30
N ASP A 387 -19.61 -17.18 -23.19
CA ASP A 387 -19.99 -18.05 -24.31
C ASP A 387 -18.78 -18.38 -25.22
N ARG A 388 -17.85 -17.43 -25.41
CA ARG A 388 -16.62 -17.64 -26.21
C ARG A 388 -15.62 -18.56 -25.53
N VAL A 389 -15.51 -18.49 -24.20
CA VAL A 389 -14.59 -19.34 -23.43
C VAL A 389 -15.09 -20.79 -23.40
N ASP A 390 -16.40 -21.01 -23.25
CA ASP A 390 -16.99 -22.35 -23.27
C ASP A 390 -16.86 -23.02 -24.65
N VAL A 391 -17.00 -22.25 -25.74
CA VAL A 391 -16.75 -22.74 -27.11
C VAL A 391 -15.28 -23.13 -27.30
N ALA A 392 -14.33 -22.28 -26.89
CA ALA A 392 -12.90 -22.58 -27.00
C ALA A 392 -12.46 -23.79 -26.14
N ALA A 393 -13.04 -23.95 -24.94
CA ALA A 393 -12.80 -25.11 -24.08
C ALA A 393 -13.43 -26.40 -24.65
N SER A 394 -14.52 -26.29 -25.41
CA SER A 394 -15.13 -27.42 -26.12
C SER A 394 -14.32 -27.84 -27.35
N GLU A 395 -13.77 -26.90 -28.12
CA GLU A 395 -12.91 -27.18 -29.28
C GLU A 395 -11.57 -27.82 -28.88
N GLN A 396 -11.00 -27.44 -27.73
CA GLN A 396 -9.82 -28.09 -27.16
C GLN A 396 -10.06 -29.50 -26.60
N ARG A 397 -11.32 -29.93 -26.44
CA ARG A 397 -11.67 -31.31 -26.07
C ARG A 397 -11.94 -32.21 -27.29
N VAL A 398 -11.96 -31.65 -28.49
CA VAL A 398 -12.23 -32.36 -29.76
C VAL A 398 -10.96 -32.54 -30.62
N ALA A 399 -9.80 -32.08 -30.14
CA ALA A 399 -8.47 -32.37 -30.69
C ALA A 399 -7.64 -33.16 -29.67
#